data_AF-A0A0F2TMH0-F1
#
_entry.id   AF-A0A0F2TMH0-F1
#
_cell.length_a   1.000
_cell.length_b   1.000
_cell.length_c   1.000
_cell.angle_alpha   90.00
_cell.angle_beta   90.00
_cell.angle_gamma   90.00
#
_symmetry.space_group_name_H-M   'P 1'
#
loop_
_entity.id
_entity.type
_entity.pdbx_description
1 polymer ?
#
loop_
_entity_poly.entity_id
_entity_poly.type
_entity_poly.pdbx_seq_one_letter_code
_entity_poly.pdbx_strand_id
1 'polypeptide(L)'
;MCQKVRREYAPGEQEALMIGILRGTPDDVQWHERYDAASDLEEFPSDAVVAALAEFACDPTQPDETFVALCAESIAGIWVHRGAVDHDLLSRLTPWARREAEATVAHRAPELLTR
;
A
#
# COMPACT_ATOMS: atom_id res chain seq x y z
N MET A 1 10.72 -8.61 -2.63
CA MET A 1 10.39 -10.06 -2.47
C MET A 1 11.25 -11.01 -3.32
N CYS A 2 11.53 -12.23 -2.84
CA CYS A 2 12.29 -13.24 -3.59
C CYS A 2 11.50 -13.75 -4.81
N GLN A 3 12.12 -13.79 -6.02
CA GLN A 3 11.52 -14.28 -7.28
C GLN A 3 10.87 -15.67 -7.19
N LYS A 4 11.18 -16.47 -6.17
CA LYS A 4 10.55 -17.77 -5.91
C LYS A 4 9.06 -17.68 -5.61
N VAL A 5 8.61 -16.70 -4.80
CA VAL A 5 7.20 -16.60 -4.37
C VAL A 5 6.28 -16.23 -5.55
N ARG A 6 6.75 -15.39 -6.47
CA ARG A 6 5.96 -14.97 -7.65
C ARG A 6 5.66 -16.13 -8.63
N ARG A 7 6.38 -17.26 -8.54
CA ARG A 7 6.26 -18.39 -9.50
C ARG A 7 5.46 -19.59 -8.98
N GLU A 8 5.20 -19.67 -7.67
CA GLU A 8 4.69 -20.90 -7.03
C GLU A 8 3.22 -20.80 -6.59
N TYR A 9 2.61 -19.61 -6.57
CA TYR A 9 1.26 -19.37 -6.03
C TYR A 9 0.33 -18.73 -7.08
N ALA A 10 -0.97 -19.03 -6.98
CA ALA A 10 -1.97 -18.33 -7.77
C ALA A 10 -2.08 -16.85 -7.34
N PRO A 11 -2.51 -15.91 -8.20
CA PRO A 11 -2.54 -14.49 -7.87
C PRO A 11 -3.28 -14.14 -6.56
N GLY A 12 -4.43 -14.79 -6.29
CA GLY A 12 -5.17 -14.56 -5.04
C GLY A 12 -4.48 -15.13 -3.79
N GLU A 13 -3.66 -16.17 -3.93
CA GLU A 13 -2.86 -16.71 -2.83
C GLU A 13 -1.65 -15.81 -2.53
N GLN A 14 -1.06 -15.22 -3.58
CA GLN A 14 0.02 -14.24 -3.45
C GLN A 14 -0.45 -12.98 -2.72
N GLU A 15 -1.62 -12.45 -3.13
CA GLU A 15 -2.26 -11.31 -2.47
C GLU A 15 -2.47 -11.58 -0.97
N ALA A 16 -3.11 -12.71 -0.64
CA ALA A 16 -3.38 -13.08 0.75
C ALA A 16 -2.10 -13.26 1.58
N LEU A 17 -1.06 -13.87 0.99
CA LEU A 17 0.24 -14.03 1.63
C LEU A 17 0.88 -12.67 1.94
N MET A 18 0.89 -11.73 0.97
CA MET A 18 1.46 -10.40 1.16
C MET A 18 0.71 -9.59 2.22
N ILE A 19 -0.63 -9.65 2.23
CA ILE A 19 -1.44 -9.04 3.28
C ILE A 19 -1.06 -9.64 4.65
N GLY A 20 -0.85 -10.95 4.71
CA GLY A 20 -0.38 -11.64 5.92
C GLY A 20 0.99 -11.14 6.38
N ILE A 21 1.95 -11.01 5.47
CA ILE A 21 3.29 -10.46 5.75
C ILE A 21 3.21 -9.01 6.25
N LEU A 22 2.44 -8.16 5.55
CA LEU A 22 2.22 -6.75 5.92
C LEU A 22 1.74 -6.60 7.37
N ARG A 23 0.79 -7.46 7.77
CA ARG A 23 0.17 -7.47 9.10
C ARG A 23 0.96 -8.26 10.16
N GLY A 24 2.00 -8.99 9.76
CA GLY A 24 2.81 -9.78 10.67
C GLY A 24 3.44 -8.92 11.77
N THR A 25 3.57 -9.50 12.97
CA THR A 25 4.30 -8.83 14.05
C THR A 25 5.81 -8.98 13.85
N PRO A 26 6.66 -8.15 14.50
CA PRO A 26 8.11 -8.29 14.40
C PRO A 26 8.65 -9.67 14.81
N ASP A 27 7.91 -10.41 15.64
CA ASP A 27 8.26 -11.79 16.03
C ASP A 27 7.91 -12.82 14.94
N ASP A 28 6.99 -12.47 14.02
CA ASP A 28 6.51 -13.34 12.94
C ASP A 28 7.23 -13.08 11.60
N VAL A 29 7.70 -11.85 11.39
CA VAL A 29 8.14 -11.33 10.08
C VAL A 29 9.28 -10.33 10.26
N GLN A 30 10.34 -10.46 9.46
CA GLN A 30 11.42 -9.47 9.50
C GLN A 30 10.92 -8.12 8.95
N TRP A 31 11.35 -7.00 9.56
CA TRP A 31 10.88 -5.66 9.17
C TRP A 31 10.99 -5.36 7.67
N HIS A 32 12.06 -5.84 7.03
CA HIS A 32 12.26 -5.68 5.59
C HIS A 32 11.19 -6.40 4.73
N GLU A 33 10.61 -7.50 5.21
CA GLU A 33 9.58 -8.25 4.48
C GLU A 33 8.26 -7.50 4.49
N ARG A 34 7.96 -6.77 5.58
CA ARG A 34 6.79 -5.89 5.66
C ARG A 34 6.89 -4.74 4.66
N TYR A 35 8.08 -4.17 4.53
CA TYR A 35 8.36 -3.10 3.56
C TYR A 35 8.23 -3.60 2.12
N ASP A 36 8.85 -4.74 1.82
CA ASP A 36 8.72 -5.41 0.53
C ASP A 36 7.23 -5.67 0.22
N ALA A 37 6.47 -6.19 1.19
CA ALA A 37 5.04 -6.43 1.01
C ALA A 37 4.26 -5.13 0.79
N ALA A 38 4.50 -4.07 1.57
CA ALA A 38 3.83 -2.78 1.40
C ALA A 38 4.02 -2.24 -0.02
N SER A 39 5.22 -2.35 -0.58
CA SER A 39 5.52 -1.94 -1.95
C SER A 39 4.94 -2.89 -3.00
N ASP A 40 5.17 -4.20 -2.88
CA ASP A 40 4.74 -5.21 -3.86
C ASP A 40 3.21 -5.33 -3.96
N LEU A 41 2.48 -4.98 -2.89
CA LEU A 41 1.01 -4.99 -2.86
C LEU A 41 0.37 -4.06 -3.89
N GLU A 42 1.07 -3.04 -4.40
CA GLU A 42 0.59 -2.19 -5.51
C GLU A 42 0.17 -3.02 -6.74
N GLU A 43 0.82 -4.17 -6.99
CA GLU A 43 0.53 -5.04 -8.13
C GLU A 43 -0.87 -5.69 -8.08
N PHE A 44 -1.56 -5.60 -6.93
CA PHE A 44 -2.85 -6.22 -6.66
C PHE A 44 -3.92 -5.14 -6.39
N PRO A 45 -4.60 -4.63 -7.43
CA PRO A 45 -5.56 -3.53 -7.30
C PRO A 45 -6.92 -4.00 -6.75
N SER A 46 -6.93 -4.69 -5.61
CA SER A 46 -8.11 -5.22 -4.92
C SER A 46 -8.50 -4.34 -3.72
N ASP A 47 -9.76 -4.40 -3.31
CA ASP A 47 -10.23 -3.65 -2.14
C ASP A 47 -9.65 -4.21 -0.83
N ALA A 48 -9.33 -5.51 -0.80
CA ALA A 48 -8.70 -6.14 0.35
C ALA A 48 -7.29 -5.60 0.59
N VAL A 49 -6.53 -5.35 -0.48
CA VAL A 49 -5.20 -4.76 -0.41
C VAL A 49 -5.25 -3.31 0.04
N VAL A 50 -6.14 -2.50 -0.56
CA VAL A 50 -6.33 -1.11 -0.14
C VAL A 50 -6.70 -1.03 1.34
N ALA A 51 -7.61 -1.89 1.81
CA ALA A 51 -7.97 -1.95 3.22
C ALA A 51 -6.78 -2.31 4.12
N ALA A 52 -5.96 -3.28 3.74
CA ALA A 52 -4.80 -3.70 4.53
C ALA A 52 -3.71 -2.61 4.61
N LEU A 53 -3.42 -1.91 3.50
CA LEU A 53 -2.48 -0.79 3.49
C LEU A 53 -3.02 0.41 4.30
N ALA A 54 -4.32 0.65 4.21
CA ALA A 54 -4.99 1.75 4.92
C ALA A 54 -4.96 1.58 6.44
N GLU A 55 -4.92 0.35 6.97
CA GLU A 55 -4.74 0.10 8.40
C GLU A 55 -3.50 0.80 8.96
N PHE A 56 -2.42 0.87 8.18
CA PHE A 56 -1.17 1.51 8.59
C PHE A 56 -1.09 2.96 8.14
N ALA A 57 -1.52 3.28 6.90
CA ALA A 57 -1.44 4.63 6.37
C ALA A 57 -2.39 5.63 7.07
N CYS A 58 -3.47 5.13 7.67
CA CYS A 58 -4.41 5.93 8.48
C CYS A 58 -4.11 5.92 9.98
N ASP A 59 -3.19 5.08 10.47
CA ASP A 59 -2.91 4.95 11.91
C ASP A 59 -1.94 6.04 12.39
N PRO A 60 -2.39 7.01 13.21
CA PRO A 60 -1.52 8.07 13.72
C PRO A 60 -0.53 7.56 14.79
N THR A 61 -0.68 6.32 15.26
CA THR A 61 0.19 5.72 16.27
C THR A 61 1.33 4.91 15.67
N GLN A 62 1.33 4.68 14.35
CA GLN A 62 2.41 4.01 13.64
C GLN A 62 3.66 4.91 13.62
N PRO A 63 4.74 4.54 14.32
CA PRO A 63 5.92 5.41 14.46
C PRO A 63 6.82 5.43 13.21
N ASP A 64 6.69 4.44 12.32
CA ASP A 64 7.57 4.32 11.17
C ASP A 64 7.00 5.07 9.95
N GLU A 65 7.48 6.30 9.78
CA GLU A 65 7.09 7.17 8.66
C GLU A 65 7.45 6.61 7.28
N THR A 66 8.52 5.80 7.18
CA THR A 66 8.92 5.21 5.89
C THR A 66 7.95 4.11 5.51
N PHE A 67 7.58 3.26 6.47
CA PHE A 67 6.58 2.22 6.25
C PHE A 67 5.20 2.81 5.91
N VAL A 68 4.80 3.89 6.61
CA VAL A 68 3.55 4.62 6.33
C VAL A 68 3.58 5.22 4.92
N ALA A 69 4.70 5.82 4.51
CA ALA A 69 4.87 6.38 3.18
C ALA A 69 4.74 5.29 2.10
N LEU A 70 5.39 4.13 2.27
CA LEU A 70 5.26 3.01 1.33
C LEU A 70 3.82 2.52 1.21
N CYS A 71 3.09 2.42 2.32
CA CYS A 71 1.69 2.03 2.28
C CYS A 71 0.85 3.05 1.48
N ALA A 72 1.10 4.35 1.69
CA ALA A 72 0.41 5.42 1.00
C ALA A 72 0.76 5.50 -0.50
N GLU A 73 2.02 5.30 -0.85
CA GLU A 73 2.51 5.23 -2.23
C GLU A 73 1.81 4.09 -2.98
N SER A 74 1.74 2.89 -2.40
CA SER A 74 1.06 1.75 -3.00
C SER A 74 -0.45 1.94 -3.13
N ILE A 75 -1.10 2.57 -2.14
CA ILE A 75 -2.52 2.98 -2.27
C ILE A 75 -2.70 3.92 -3.47
N ALA A 76 -1.83 4.92 -3.61
CA ALA A 76 -1.85 5.84 -4.74
C ALA A 76 -1.59 5.13 -6.07
N GLY A 77 -0.66 4.19 -6.12
CA GLY A 77 -0.42 3.34 -7.30
C GLY A 77 -1.66 2.55 -7.70
N ILE A 78 -2.40 2.00 -6.74
CA ILE A 78 -3.67 1.31 -6.98
C ILE A 78 -4.73 2.29 -7.51
N TRP A 79 -4.83 3.51 -6.97
CA TRP A 79 -5.73 4.54 -7.52
C TRP A 79 -5.41 4.91 -8.96
N VAL A 80 -4.11 5.07 -9.27
CA VAL A 80 -3.62 5.30 -10.63
C VAL A 80 -4.02 4.14 -11.55
N HIS A 81 -3.81 2.89 -11.12
CA HIS A 81 -4.20 1.71 -11.88
C HIS A 81 -5.70 1.65 -12.15
N ARG A 82 -6.52 2.01 -11.15
CA ARG A 82 -7.99 2.05 -11.24
C ARG A 82 -8.51 3.30 -11.98
N GLY A 83 -7.67 4.29 -12.21
CA GLY A 83 -8.03 5.55 -12.86
C GLY A 83 -8.92 6.48 -12.02
N ALA A 84 -8.93 6.32 -10.70
CA ALA A 84 -9.73 7.11 -9.78
C ALA A 84 -9.12 7.17 -8.38
N VAL A 85 -9.09 8.36 -7.78
CA VAL A 85 -8.69 8.59 -6.38
C VAL A 85 -9.90 8.34 -5.47
N ASP A 86 -9.70 7.53 -4.43
CA ASP A 86 -10.67 7.42 -3.33
C ASP A 86 -10.49 8.61 -2.38
N HIS A 87 -11.30 9.66 -2.57
CA HIS A 87 -11.23 10.87 -1.77
C HIS A 87 -11.62 10.66 -0.30
N ASP A 88 -12.48 9.68 -0.01
CA ASP A 88 -12.86 9.37 1.36
C ASP A 88 -11.66 8.75 2.10
N LEU A 89 -10.96 7.81 1.47
CA LEU A 89 -9.72 7.25 2.01
C LEU A 89 -8.61 8.31 2.09
N LEU A 90 -8.41 9.10 1.04
CA LEU A 90 -7.43 10.21 1.04
C LEU A 90 -7.66 11.15 2.22
N SER A 91 -8.93 11.42 2.56
CA SER A 91 -9.30 12.29 3.69
C SER A 91 -8.92 11.71 5.06
N ARG A 92 -8.76 10.38 5.15
CA ARG A 92 -8.47 9.64 6.38
C ARG A 92 -6.99 9.32 6.56
N LEU A 93 -6.18 9.46 5.52
CA LEU A 93 -4.73 9.28 5.61
C LEU A 93 -4.13 10.25 6.65
N THR A 94 -3.11 9.80 7.37
CA THR A 94 -2.31 10.68 8.22
C THR A 94 -1.71 11.82 7.37
N PRO A 95 -1.35 12.98 7.94
CA PRO A 95 -0.82 14.10 7.16
C PRO A 95 0.38 13.73 6.30
N TRP A 96 1.26 12.86 6.80
CA TRP A 96 2.42 12.35 6.07
C TRP A 96 2.01 11.42 4.93
N ALA A 97 1.19 10.40 5.21
CA ALA A 97 0.67 9.47 4.20
C ALA A 97 -0.09 10.20 3.08
N ARG A 98 -0.92 11.18 3.43
CA ARG A 98 -1.66 11.99 2.45
C ARG A 98 -0.72 12.69 1.49
N ARG A 99 0.32 13.36 2.02
CA ARG A 99 1.30 14.09 1.21
C ARG A 99 1.99 13.15 0.24
N GLU A 100 2.37 11.95 0.69
CA GLU A 100 3.01 10.96 -0.17
C GLU A 100 2.06 10.49 -1.27
N ALA A 101 0.83 10.10 -0.90
CA ALA A 101 -0.17 9.65 -1.87
C ALA A 101 -0.47 10.72 -2.93
N GLU A 102 -0.66 11.99 -2.53
CA GLU A 102 -0.86 13.11 -3.44
C GLU A 102 0.35 13.33 -4.35
N ALA A 103 1.58 13.23 -3.83
CA ALA A 103 2.79 13.36 -4.61
C ALA A 103 2.92 12.23 -5.65
N THR A 104 2.62 10.99 -5.27
CA THR A 104 2.63 9.83 -6.17
C THR A 104 1.59 9.98 -7.29
N VAL A 105 0.35 10.37 -6.96
CA VAL A 105 -0.68 10.64 -7.99
C VAL A 105 -0.27 11.81 -8.88
N ALA A 106 0.22 12.91 -8.31
CA ALA A 106 0.68 14.07 -9.09
C ALA A 106 1.82 13.71 -10.06
N HIS A 107 2.69 12.78 -9.68
CA HIS A 107 3.78 12.31 -10.51
C HIS A 107 3.32 11.38 -11.65
N ARG A 108 2.36 10.48 -11.36
CA ARG A 108 2.00 9.37 -12.26
C ARG A 108 0.74 9.63 -13.09
N ALA A 109 -0.26 10.31 -12.53
CA ALA A 109 -1.54 10.61 -13.16
C ALA A 109 -2.14 11.92 -12.59
N PRO A 110 -1.48 13.07 -12.82
CA PRO A 110 -1.87 14.36 -12.23
C PRO A 110 -3.31 14.78 -12.52
N GLU A 111 -3.86 14.35 -13.66
CA GLU A 111 -5.25 14.60 -14.02
C GLU A 111 -6.26 14.04 -13.01
N LEU A 112 -5.90 13.00 -12.23
CA LEU A 112 -6.77 12.42 -11.23
C LEU A 112 -6.95 13.30 -9.99
N LEU A 113 -6.08 14.28 -9.75
CA LEU A 113 -6.22 15.25 -8.64
C LEU A 113 -7.13 16.43 -8.98
N THR A 114 -7.53 16.55 -10.24
CA THR A 114 -8.32 17.69 -10.75
C THR A 114 -9.77 17.34 -11.11
N ARG A 115 -10.14 16.07 -10.96
CA ARG A 115 -11.49 15.54 -11.21
C ARG A 115 -12.34 15.63 -9.95
#